data_AF-A0A3M1BIG0-F1
#
_entry.id   AF-A0A3M1BIG0-F1
#
_cell.length_a   1.000
_cell.length_b   1.000
_cell.length_c   1.000
_cell.angle_alpha   90.00
_cell.angle_beta   90.00
_cell.angle_gamma   90.00
#
_symmetry.space_group_name_H-M   'P 1'
#
loop_
_entity.id
_entity.type
_entity.pdbx_description
1 polymer ?
#
loop_
_entity_poly.entity_id
_entity_poly.type
_entity_poly.pdbx_seq_one_letter_code
_entity_poly.pdbx_strand_id
1 'polypeptide(L)' 'METWLVRLDFPAHLFDVPVINQLIRRYDVTFNIQSAHIDRNGGQVEIYLTGSPQVLQAAIDWLDGRGITTHTLTKQKT' A
#
# COMPACT_ATOMS: atom_id res chain seq x y z
N MET A 1 6.61 -14.61 -8.43
CA MET A 1 6.18 -13.31 -7.88
C MET A 1 5.03 -13.59 -6.93
N GLU A 2 4.66 -12.62 -6.09
CA GLU A 2 3.48 -12.72 -5.25
C GLU A 2 2.61 -11.49 -5.42
N THR A 3 1.31 -11.66 -5.15
CA THR A 3 0.34 -10.59 -5.08
C THR A 3 -0.32 -10.63 -3.70
N TRP A 4 -0.23 -9.53 -2.97
CA TRP A 4 -0.82 -9.37 -1.65
C TRP A 4 -2.01 -8.43 -1.73
N LEU A 5 -3.14 -8.84 -1.15
CA LEU A 5 -4.26 -7.94 -0.89
C LEU A 5 -4.00 -7.24 0.45
N VAL A 6 -3.92 -5.91 0.42
CA VAL A 6 -3.55 -5.10 1.58
C VAL A 6 -4.58 -3.99 1.73
N ARG A 7 -5.09 -3.79 2.95
CA ARG A 7 -5.87 -2.61 3.31
C ARG A 7 -4.95 -1.58 3.94
N LEU A 8 -5.05 -0.34 3.49
CA LEU A 8 -4.34 0.82 4.00
C LEU A 8 -5.33 1.72 4.74
N ASP A 9 -5.06 2.05 6.00
CA ASP A 9 -5.72 3.17 6.68
C ASP A 9 -4.91 4.44 6.40
N PHE A 10 -5.39 5.25 5.46
CA PHE A 10 -4.69 6.43 4.93
C PHE A 10 -5.09 7.68 5.72
N PRO A 11 -4.15 8.35 6.41
CA PRO A 11 -4.47 9.52 7.22
C PRO A 11 -4.53 10.80 6.37
N ALA A 12 -5.42 11.74 6.72
CA ALA A 12 -5.63 12.98 5.95
C ALA A 12 -4.37 13.86 5.81
N HIS A 13 -3.47 13.86 6.80
CA HIS A 13 -2.26 14.68 6.75
C HIS A 13 -1.26 14.24 5.66
N LEU A 14 -1.48 13.09 5.03
CA LEU A 14 -0.67 12.60 3.91
C LEU A 14 -1.29 12.85 2.54
N PHE A 15 -2.44 13.53 2.44
CA PHE A 15 -3.09 13.79 1.14
C PHE A 15 -2.25 14.65 0.19
N ASP A 16 -1.45 15.57 0.73
CA ASP A 16 -0.54 16.41 -0.06
C ASP A 16 0.81 15.72 -0.34
N VAL A 17 0.97 14.47 0.08
CA VAL A 17 2.17 13.67 -0.14
C VAL A 17 1.90 12.63 -1.23
N PRO A 18 2.71 12.55 -2.29
CA PRO A 18 2.51 11.57 -3.36
C PRO A 18 3.03 10.18 -2.96
N VAL A 19 2.50 9.62 -1.86
CA VAL A 19 3.02 8.40 -1.22
C VAL A 19 3.07 7.22 -2.19
N ILE A 20 2.00 6.98 -2.95
CA ILE A 20 1.92 5.88 -3.92
C ILE A 20 2.99 6.03 -5.00
N ASN A 21 3.19 7.26 -5.51
CA ASN A 21 4.25 7.54 -6.49
C ASN A 21 5.65 7.30 -5.93
N GLN A 22 5.90 7.70 -4.68
CA GLN A 22 7.17 7.44 -4.01
C GLN A 22 7.41 5.95 -3.82
N LEU A 23 6.37 5.19 -3.46
CA LEU A 23 6.43 3.74 -3.28
C LEU A 23 6.86 3.04 -4.56
N ILE A 24 6.15 3.26 -5.68
CA ILE A 24 6.43 2.62 -6.97
C ILE A 24 7.79 3.03 -7.57
N ARG A 25 8.32 4.20 -7.21
CA ARG A 25 9.65 4.65 -7.64
C ARG A 25 10.77 4.06 -6.79
N ARG A 26 10.49 3.74 -5.53
CA ARG A 26 11.47 3.23 -4.58
C ARG A 26 11.58 1.71 -4.63
N TYR A 27 10.47 1.04 -4.91
CA TYR A 27 10.35 -0.41 -4.90
C TYR A 27 9.83 -0.89 -6.25
N ASP A 28 10.36 -2.01 -6.72
CA ASP A 28 9.88 -2.68 -7.93
C ASP A 28 8.56 -3.42 -7.60
N VAL A 29 7.48 -2.65 -7.51
CA VAL A 29 6.12 -3.12 -7.19
C VAL A 29 5.10 -2.57 -8.16
N THR A 30 4.10 -3.39 -8.48
CA THR A 30 2.86 -2.93 -9.10
C THR A 30 1.84 -2.65 -8.02
N PHE A 31 1.30 -1.43 -8.01
CA PHE A 31 0.25 -0.99 -7.10
C PHE A 31 -1.07 -0.89 -7.87
N ASN A 32 -2.03 -1.76 -7.57
CA ASN A 32 -3.35 -1.76 -8.21
C ASN A 32 -4.45 -1.53 -7.17
N ILE A 33 -5.28 -0.51 -7.35
CA ILE A 33 -6.38 -0.20 -6.43
C ILE A 33 -7.55 -1.13 -6.70
N GLN A 34 -8.02 -1.84 -5.67
CA GLN A 34 -9.25 -2.61 -5.73
C GLN A 34 -10.45 -1.76 -5.30
N SER A 35 -10.34 -1.07 -4.17
CA SER A 35 -11.37 -0.21 -3.62
C SER A 35 -10.76 0.95 -2.83
N ALA A 36 -11.43 2.09 -2.78
CA ALA A 36 -11.01 3.23 -1.99
C ALA A 36 -12.23 3.97 -1.43
N HIS A 37 -12.23 4.19 -0.13
CA HIS A 37 -13.18 5.04 0.55
C HIS A 37 -12.41 6.10 1.33
N ILE A 38 -12.34 7.32 0.78
CA ILE A 38 -11.57 8.44 1.32
C ILE A 38 -12.51 9.63 1.49
N ASP A 39 -12.42 10.29 2.65
CA ASP A 39 -13.08 11.56 2.93
C ASP A 39 -12.06 12.61 3.43
N ARG A 40 -12.54 13.71 4.03
CA ARG A 40 -11.68 14.80 4.52
C ARG A 40 -10.82 14.43 5.73
N ASN A 41 -11.18 13.37 6.46
CA ASN A 41 -10.52 12.93 7.70
C ASN A 41 -9.55 11.76 7.47
N GLY A 42 -9.57 11.16 6.28
CA GLY A 42 -8.74 10.01 5.92
C GLY A 42 -9.58 8.97 5.20
N GLY A 43 -9.14 7.72 5.24
CA GLY A 43 -9.98 6.63 4.75
C GLY A 43 -9.25 5.32 4.55
N GLN A 44 -9.94 4.39 3.91
CA GLN A 44 -9.47 3.04 3.68
C GLN A 44 -9.27 2.78 2.20
N VAL A 45 -8.14 2.17 1.85
CA VAL A 45 -7.82 1.78 0.48
C VAL A 45 -7.42 0.32 0.46
N GLU A 46 -8.11 -0.51 -0.31
CA GLU A 46 -7.70 -1.89 -0.55
C GLU A 46 -6.98 -1.98 -1.88
N ILE A 47 -5.79 -2.59 -1.85
CA ILE A 47 -4.90 -2.69 -2.98
C ILE A 47 -4.42 -4.11 -3.19
N TYR A 48 -4.15 -4.44 -4.45
CA TYR A 48 -3.26 -5.52 -4.81
C TYR A 48 -1.85 -4.95 -5.01
N LEU A 49 -0.93 -5.40 -4.18
CA LEU A 49 0.49 -5.10 -4.30
C LEU A 49 1.21 -6.33 -4.84
N THR A 50 1.86 -6.20 -5.99
CA THR A 50 2.55 -7.32 -6.67
C THR A 50 4.04 -7.05 -6.78
N GLY A 51 4.86 -8.05 -6.49
CA GLY A 51 6.32 -7.94 -6.53
C GLY A 51 7.01 -9.23 -6.06
N SER A 52 8.30 -9.14 -5.74
CA SER A 52 9.00 -10.21 -5.02
C SER A 52 8.64 -10.16 -3.53
N PRO A 53 8.60 -11.31 -2.81
CA PRO A 53 8.21 -11.32 -1.39
C PRO A 53 9.04 -10.37 -0.50
N GLN A 54 10.34 -10.26 -0.76
CA GLN A 54 11.25 -9.37 -0.04
C GLN A 54 10.92 -7.89 -0.29
N VAL A 55 10.63 -7.54 -1.55
CA VAL A 55 10.25 -6.17 -1.92
C VAL A 55 8.88 -5.81 -1.36
N LEU A 56 7.93 -6.75 -1.37
CA LEU A 56 6.60 -6.54 -0.79
C LEU A 56 6.67 -6.28 0.70
N GLN A 57 7.47 -7.05 1.45
CA GLN A 57 7.65 -6.80 2.87
C GLN A 57 8.30 -5.43 3.13
N ALA A 58 9.36 -5.08 2.41
CA ALA A 58 10.02 -3.78 2.56
C ALA A 58 9.10 -2.59 2.19
N ALA A 59 8.21 -2.78 1.21
CA ALA A 59 7.20 -1.79 0.83
C ALA A 59 6.16 -1.58 1.94
N ILE A 60 5.71 -2.66 2.58
CA ILE A 60 4.77 -2.62 3.72
C ILE A 60 5.40 -1.92 4.91
N ASP A 61 6.61 -2.33 5.31
CA ASP A 61 7.33 -1.72 6.44
C ASP A 61 7.56 -0.21 6.20
N TRP A 62 7.78 0.18 4.94
CA TRP A 62 7.92 1.58 4.56
C TRP A 62 6.61 2.36 4.68
N LEU A 63 5.48 1.79 4.28
CA LEU A 63 4.16 2.42 4.44
C LEU A 63 3.82 2.61 5.93
N ASP A 64 4.04 1.58 6.75
CA ASP A 64 3.83 1.66 8.20
C ASP A 64 4.74 2.74 8.82
N GLY A 65 6.01 2.81 8.41
CA GLY A 65 6.96 3.83 8.85
C GLY A 65 6.59 5.27 8.44
N ARG A 66 5.66 5.45 7.49
CA ARG A 66 5.10 6.75 7.10
C ARG A 66 3.83 7.12 7.87
N GLY A 67 3.36 6.23 8.75
CA GLY A 67 2.12 6.41 9.50
C GLY A 67 0.86 5.95 8.77
N ILE A 68 1.01 5.19 7.68
CA ILE A 68 -0.11 4.50 7.02
C ILE A 68 -0.19 3.11 7.62
N THR A 69 -1.24 2.83 8.40
CA THR A 69 -1.43 1.49 8.95
C THR A 69 -1.77 0.52 7.83
N THR A 70 -1.01 -0.55 7.73
CA THR A 70 -1.26 -1.61 6.74
C THR A 70 -1.83 -2.88 7.38
N HIS A 71 -2.77 -3.51 6.69
CA HIS A 71 -3.32 -4.82 7.05
C HIS A 71 -3.24 -5.74 5.86
N THR A 72 -2.36 -6.75 5.93
CA THR A 72 -2.31 -7.76 4.86
C THR A 72 -3.44 -8.75 5.05
N LEU A 73 -4.39 -8.76 4.10
CA LEU A 73 -5.59 -9.60 4.15
C LEU A 73 -5.34 -10.98 3.53
N THR A 74 -4.62 -11.01 2.39
CA THR A 74 -4.34 -12.25 1.66
C THR A 74 -2.97 -12.19 1.00
N LYS A 75 -2.25 -13.31 0.94
CA LYS A 75 -1.01 -13.47 0.15
C LYS A 75 -1.19 -14.59 -0.86
N GLN A 76 -0.94 -14.33 -2.13
CA GLN A 76 -1.07 -15.32 -3.21
C GLN A 76 0.23 -15.42 -3.99
N LYS A 77 0.66 -16.65 -4.29
CA LYS A 77 1.76 -16.90 -5.21
C LYS A 77 1.23 -16.92 -6.64
N THR A 78 1.90 -16.18 -7.52
CA THR A 78 1.62 -16.19 -8.96
C THR A 78 2.38 -17.33 -9.64
#